data_AF-H9U9T8-F1
#
_entry.id   AF-H9U9T8-F1
#
_cell.length_a   1.000
_cell.length_b   1.000
_cell.length_c   1.000
_cell.angle_alpha   90.00
_cell.angle_beta   90.00
_cell.angle_gamma   90.00
#
_symmetry.space_group_name_H-M   'P 1'
#
loop_
_entity.id
_entity.type
_entity.pdbx_description
1 polymer ?
#
loop_
_entity_poly.entity_id
_entity_poly.type
_entity_poly.pdbx_seq_one_letter_code
_entity_poly.pdbx_strand_id
1 'polypeptide(L)'
;MKKYWIDANIILRYLLNDNDELSPKAKHVMDMADKGEITLLVSVITIAEVVWVLESFYEIAKSQIADTLSVFVSSRGIECEERDNVLLALEGSSQGTWILLTHTLRNML
;
A
#
# COMPACT_ATOMS: atom_id res chain seq x y z
N MET A 1 -7.37 10.50 18.35
CA MET A 1 -7.06 10.59 16.91
C MET A 1 -8.11 9.79 16.16
N LYS A 2 -8.72 10.34 15.10
CA LYS A 2 -9.74 9.62 14.33
C LYS A 2 -9.06 8.62 13.39
N LYS A 3 -9.67 7.44 13.21
CA LYS A 3 -9.16 6.38 12.33
C LYS A 3 -10.09 6.19 11.14
N TYR A 4 -9.52 6.02 9.95
CA TYR A 4 -10.26 5.85 8.70
C TYR A 4 -9.69 4.70 7.89
N TRP A 5 -10.54 3.79 7.42
CA TRP A 5 -10.14 2.80 6.41
C TRP A 5 -10.01 3.48 5.05
N ILE A 6 -8.92 3.18 4.34
CA ILE A 6 -8.70 3.66 2.98
C ILE A 6 -8.68 2.48 1.99
N ASP A 7 -9.10 2.75 0.76
CA ASP A 7 -9.06 1.77 -0.33
C ASP A 7 -7.76 1.85 -1.13
N ALA A 8 -7.61 0.94 -2.09
CA ALA A 8 -6.46 0.90 -2.98
C ALA A 8 -6.39 2.15 -3.88
N ASN A 9 -7.51 2.70 -4.33
CA ASN A 9 -7.54 3.88 -5.18
C ASN A 9 -6.93 5.11 -4.50
N ILE A 10 -7.18 5.34 -3.21
CA ILE A 10 -6.55 6.45 -2.47
C ILE A 10 -5.02 6.29 -2.50
N ILE A 11 -4.52 5.08 -2.25
CA ILE A 11 -3.08 4.77 -2.26
C ILE A 11 -2.51 4.94 -3.67
N LEU A 12 -3.16 4.37 -4.69
CA LEU A 12 -2.72 4.46 -6.09
C LEU A 12 -2.65 5.91 -6.56
N ARG A 13 -3.69 6.71 -6.32
CA ARG A 13 -3.74 8.13 -6.71
C ARG A 13 -2.65 8.95 -6.02
N TYR A 14 -2.30 8.60 -4.79
CA TYR A 14 -1.19 9.22 -4.06
C TYR A 14 0.17 8.83 -4.66
N LEU A 15 0.41 7.53 -4.89
CA LEU A 15 1.70 7.03 -5.36
C LEU A 15 1.99 7.42 -6.81
N LEU A 16 0.99 7.40 -7.69
CA LEU A 16 1.16 7.60 -9.13
C LEU A 16 1.03 9.06 -9.56
N ASN A 17 0.28 9.87 -8.81
CA ASN A 17 -0.06 11.24 -9.19
C ASN A 17 -0.58 11.35 -10.64
N ASP A 18 -1.48 10.43 -11.01
CA ASP A 18 -1.97 10.16 -12.37
C ASP A 18 -3.35 10.76 -12.66
N ASN A 19 -3.97 11.45 -11.68
CA ASN A 19 -5.29 12.03 -11.84
C ASN A 19 -5.35 13.46 -11.28
N ASP A 20 -5.65 14.44 -12.14
CA ASP A 20 -5.65 15.87 -11.80
C ASP A 20 -6.61 16.25 -10.66
N GLU A 21 -7.69 15.50 -10.46
CA GLU A 21 -8.69 15.81 -9.43
C GLU A 21 -8.49 14.99 -8.15
N LEU A 22 -8.18 13.69 -8.29
CA LEU A 22 -8.13 12.76 -7.18
C LEU A 22 -6.76 12.69 -6.51
N SER A 23 -5.66 12.86 -7.26
CA SER A 23 -4.31 12.83 -6.68
C SER A 23 -4.07 13.95 -5.67
N PRO A 24 -4.52 15.20 -5.89
CA PRO A 24 -4.43 16.24 -4.85
C PRO A 24 -5.24 15.91 -3.59
N LYS A 25 -6.40 15.26 -3.73
CA LYS A 25 -7.23 14.84 -2.60
C LYS A 25 -6.58 13.71 -1.81
N ALA A 26 -6.03 12.71 -2.52
CA ALA A 26 -5.30 11.61 -1.90
C ALA A 26 -4.06 12.13 -1.14
N LYS A 27 -3.31 13.05 -1.75
CA LYS A 27 -2.19 13.73 -1.08
C LYS A 27 -2.64 14.46 0.19
N HIS A 28 -3.76 15.19 0.14
CA HIS A 28 -4.28 15.88 1.31
C HIS A 28 -4.59 14.91 2.47
N VAL A 29 -5.18 13.75 2.17
CA VAL A 29 -5.44 12.69 3.16
C VAL A 29 -4.14 12.17 3.77
N MET A 30 -3.11 11.93 2.97
CA MET A 30 -1.78 11.51 3.48
C MET A 30 -1.13 12.59 4.33
N ASP A 31 -1.19 13.86 3.90
CA ASP A 31 -0.63 15.00 4.65
C ASP A 31 -1.28 15.14 6.04
N MET A 32 -2.58 14.88 6.17
CA MET A 32 -3.28 14.86 7.46
C MET A 32 -2.79 13.71 8.35
N ALA A 33 -2.52 12.55 7.77
CA ALA A 33 -1.99 11.39 8.48
C ALA A 33 -0.55 11.66 8.98
N ASP A 34 0.31 12.22 8.13
CA ASP A 34 1.70 12.57 8.45
C ASP A 34 1.80 13.59 9.59
N LYS A 35 0.87 14.56 9.63
CA LYS A 35 0.74 15.54 10.72
C LYS A 35 0.19 14.95 12.02
N GLY A 36 -0.30 13.70 12.00
CA GLY A 36 -0.93 13.05 13.15
C GLY A 36 -2.33 13.60 13.46
N GLU A 37 -3.02 14.16 12.47
CA GLU A 37 -4.42 14.59 12.64
C GLU A 37 -5.37 13.39 12.58
N ILE A 38 -5.03 12.40 11.76
CA ILE A 38 -5.78 11.15 11.54
C ILE A 38 -4.85 9.94 11.49
N THR A 39 -5.42 8.74 11.58
CA THR A 39 -4.76 7.46 11.28
C THR A 39 -5.47 6.79 10.12
N LEU A 40 -4.71 6.30 9.14
CA LEU A 40 -5.22 5.55 8.01
C LEU A 40 -5.02 4.06 8.27
N LEU A 41 -6.13 3.33 8.31
CA LEU A 41 -6.17 1.88 8.44
C LEU A 41 -6.10 1.27 7.05
N VAL A 42 -5.18 0.32 6.86
CA VAL A 42 -4.95 -0.34 5.58
C VAL A 42 -5.03 -1.84 5.76
N SER A 43 -5.93 -2.49 5.03
CA SER A 43 -6.08 -3.94 5.09
C SER A 43 -5.02 -4.65 4.26
N VAL A 44 -4.77 -5.92 4.56
CA VAL A 44 -3.87 -6.77 3.75
C VAL A 44 -4.40 -6.88 2.30
N ILE A 45 -5.73 -6.95 2.14
CA ILE A 45 -6.39 -7.01 0.82
C ILE A 45 -6.16 -5.71 0.03
N THR A 46 -6.22 -4.56 0.71
CA THR A 46 -5.93 -3.26 0.09
C THR A 46 -4.51 -3.20 -0.45
N ILE A 47 -3.52 -3.67 0.32
CA ILE A 47 -2.12 -3.75 -0.15
C ILE A 47 -2.00 -4.68 -1.36
N ALA A 48 -2.64 -5.85 -1.30
CA ALA A 48 -2.64 -6.81 -2.41
C ALA A 48 -3.18 -6.23 -3.72
N GLU A 49 -4.30 -5.50 -3.64
CA GLU A 49 -4.90 -4.85 -4.79
C GLU A 49 -3.96 -3.78 -5.37
N VAL A 50 -3.33 -2.95 -4.52
CA VAL A 50 -2.33 -1.97 -4.97
C VAL A 50 -1.18 -2.66 -5.70
N VAL A 51 -0.63 -3.73 -5.13
CA VAL A 51 0.44 -4.53 -5.78
C VAL A 51 -0.03 -5.03 -7.14
N TRP A 52 -1.21 -5.66 -7.21
CA TRP A 52 -1.75 -6.22 -8.44
C TRP A 52 -1.97 -5.16 -9.52
N VAL A 53 -2.51 -3.98 -9.17
CA VAL A 53 -2.73 -2.88 -10.11
C VAL A 53 -1.40 -2.31 -10.62
N LEU A 54 -0.44 -2.06 -9.72
CA LEU A 54 0.86 -1.51 -10.10
C LEU A 54 1.66 -2.49 -10.98
N GLU A 55 1.59 -3.79 -10.70
CA GLU A 55 2.26 -4.83 -11.49
C GLU A 55 1.56 -5.04 -12.84
N SER A 56 0.23 -5.24 -12.83
CA SER A 56 -0.48 -5.75 -14.02
C SER A 56 -0.87 -4.64 -14.99
N PHE A 57 -1.30 -3.48 -14.48
CA PHE A 57 -1.80 -2.39 -15.30
C PHE A 57 -0.71 -1.36 -15.61
N TYR A 58 0.10 -1.00 -14.61
CA TYR A 58 1.18 -0.04 -14.77
C TYR A 58 2.53 -0.68 -15.13
N GLU A 59 2.60 -2.02 -15.18
CA GLU A 59 3.81 -2.79 -15.53
C GLU A 59 5.05 -2.39 -14.70
N ILE A 60 4.85 -1.94 -13.46
CA ILE A 60 5.93 -1.51 -12.57
C ILE A 60 6.68 -2.73 -12.05
N ALA A 61 8.02 -2.64 -12.03
CA ALA A 61 8.87 -3.70 -11.53
C ALA A 61 8.57 -4.02 -10.06
N LYS A 62 8.52 -5.32 -9.73
CA LYS A 62 8.21 -5.84 -8.39
C LYS A 62 9.10 -5.25 -7.29
N SER A 63 10.38 -5.09 -7.56
CA SER A 63 11.33 -4.47 -6.61
C SER A 63 10.92 -3.04 -6.29
N GLN A 64 10.56 -2.24 -7.30
CA GLN A 64 10.10 -0.87 -7.11
C GLN A 64 8.78 -0.80 -6.34
N ILE A 65 7.84 -1.71 -6.62
CA ILE A 65 6.59 -1.84 -5.85
C ILE A 65 6.91 -2.16 -4.38
N ALA A 66 7.77 -3.15 -4.13
CA ALA A 66 8.17 -3.57 -2.80
C ALA A 66 8.81 -2.43 -2.01
N ASP A 67 9.77 -1.73 -2.59
CA ASP A 67 10.45 -0.60 -1.96
C ASP A 67 9.45 0.51 -1.61
N THR A 68 8.58 0.86 -2.56
CA THR A 68 7.58 1.93 -2.39
C THR A 68 6.58 1.59 -1.29
N LEU A 69 6.02 0.38 -1.31
CA LEU A 69 5.01 -0.04 -0.34
C LEU A 69 5.60 -0.29 1.05
N SER A 70 6.86 -0.70 1.15
CA SER A 70 7.54 -0.86 2.44
C SER A 70 7.70 0.48 3.16
N VAL A 71 8.02 1.54 2.41
CA VAL A 71 8.06 2.92 2.93
C VAL A 71 6.65 3.38 3.32
N PHE A 72 5.66 3.15 2.45
CA PHE A 72 4.27 3.53 2.72
C PHE A 72 3.73 2.89 4.01
N VAL A 73 3.84 1.56 4.15
CA VAL A 73 3.36 0.81 5.32
C VAL A 73 4.11 1.18 6.61
N SER A 74 5.33 1.72 6.49
CA SER A 74 6.13 2.20 7.62
C SER A 74 5.94 3.69 7.94
N SER A 75 5.08 4.40 7.19
CA SER A 75 4.88 5.84 7.35
C SER A 75 4.09 6.18 8.62
N ARG A 76 4.45 7.32 9.23
CA ARG A 76 3.82 7.82 10.45
C ARG A 76 2.37 8.22 10.14
N GLY A 77 1.40 7.44 10.60
CA GLY A 77 -0.02 7.67 10.35
C GLY A 77 -0.70 6.52 9.60
N ILE A 78 0.06 5.52 9.14
CA ILE A 78 -0.45 4.29 8.56
C ILE A 78 -0.46 3.18 9.61
N GLU A 79 -1.62 2.58 9.83
CA GLU A 79 -1.79 1.33 10.59
C GLU A 79 -2.21 0.24 9.60
N CYS A 80 -1.26 -0.62 9.23
CA CYS A 80 -1.49 -1.73 8.32
C CYS A 80 -1.80 -3.01 9.11
N GLU A 81 -2.84 -3.73 8.69
CA GLU A 81 -3.11 -5.08 9.16
C GLU A 81 -1.93 -6.01 8.87
N GLU A 82 -1.58 -6.85 9.83
CA GLU A 82 -0.47 -7.80 9.71
C GLU A 82 0.82 -7.17 9.18
N ARG A 83 1.11 -5.92 9.59
CA ARG A 83 2.24 -5.11 9.11
C ARG A 83 3.53 -5.90 8.91
N ASP A 84 3.92 -6.69 9.89
CA ASP A 84 5.20 -7.42 9.84
C ASP A 84 5.17 -8.54 8.79
N ASN A 85 4.04 -9.22 8.60
CA ASN A 85 3.86 -10.20 7.53
C ASN A 85 3.84 -9.51 6.16
N VAL A 86 3.20 -8.34 6.04
CA VAL A 86 3.19 -7.53 4.82
C VAL A 86 4.61 -7.09 4.44
N LEU A 87 5.37 -6.54 5.39
CA LEU A 87 6.75 -6.13 5.16
C LEU A 87 7.64 -7.31 4.75
N LEU A 88 7.53 -8.44 5.46
CA LEU A 88 8.27 -9.66 5.12
C LEU A 88 7.94 -10.14 3.70
N ALA A 89 6.69 -10.06 3.30
CA ALA A 89 6.22 -10.40 1.95
C ALA A 89 6.81 -9.46 0.88
N LEU A 90 6.84 -8.15 1.15
CA LEU A 90 7.42 -7.15 0.24
C LEU A 90 8.94 -7.35 0.12
N GLU A 91 9.64 -7.60 1.22
CA GLU A 91 11.09 -7.87 1.22
C GLU A 91 11.44 -9.17 0.47
N GLY A 92 10.71 -10.27 0.71
CA GLY A 92 10.93 -11.57 0.06
C GLY A 92 10.68 -11.55 -1.46
N SER A 93 9.95 -10.55 -1.95
CA SER A 93 9.68 -10.33 -3.37
C SER A 93 10.89 -9.86 -4.16
N SER A 94 11.89 -9.24 -3.50
CA SER A 94 13.17 -8.85 -4.11
C SER A 94 14.08 -10.04 -4.41
N GLN A 95 13.88 -11.17 -3.72
CA GLN A 95 14.71 -12.39 -3.77
C GLN A 95 14.12 -13.50 -4.65
N GLY A 96 13.13 -13.17 -5.50
CA GLY A 96 12.52 -14.13 -6.45
C GLY A 96 11.45 -15.06 -5.87
N THR A 97 10.99 -14.84 -4.63
CA THR A 97 9.98 -15.70 -3.98
C THR A 97 8.65 -14.97 -3.78
N TRP A 98 7.98 -14.61 -4.89
CA TRP A 98 6.63 -14.00 -4.95
C TRP A 98 5.50 -14.96 -4.48
N ILE A 99 5.85 -16.21 -4.20
CA ILE A 99 4.92 -17.24 -3.75
C ILE A 99 4.30 -16.87 -2.39
N LEU A 100 4.99 -16.12 -1.52
CA LEU A 100 4.42 -15.81 -0.20
C LEU A 100 3.27 -14.80 -0.27
N LEU A 101 3.32 -13.77 -1.10
CA LEU A 101 2.17 -12.87 -1.26
C LEU A 101 0.98 -13.61 -1.87
N THR A 102 1.19 -14.35 -2.95
CA THR A 102 0.11 -15.10 -3.60
C THR A 102 -0.44 -16.22 -2.73
N HIS A 103 0.38 -16.93 -1.94
CA HIS A 103 -0.06 -18.03 -1.09
C HIS A 103 -0.70 -17.54 0.21
N THR A 104 -0.18 -16.48 0.83
CA THR A 104 -0.77 -15.86 2.02
C THR A 104 -2.11 -15.22 1.67
N LEU A 105 -2.20 -14.46 0.58
CA LEU A 105 -3.46 -13.87 0.12
C LEU A 105 -4.48 -14.92 -0.34
N ARG A 106 -4.03 -15.99 -1.01
CA ARG A 106 -4.92 -17.09 -1.44
C ARG A 106 -5.42 -17.96 -0.30
N ASN A 107 -4.72 -18.02 0.83
CA ASN A 107 -5.18 -18.75 2.02
C ASN A 107 -6.01 -17.86 2.97
N MET A 108 -6.06 -16.55 2.74
CA MET A 108 -6.86 -15.59 3.51
C MET A 108 -8.20 -15.21 2.86
N LEU A 109 -8.43 -15.62 1.61
CA LEU A 109 -9.70 -15.53 0.88
C LEU A 109 -10.35 -16.92 0.75
#